data_AF-A0A357LSD6-F1
#
_entry.id   AF-A0A357LSD6-F1
#
_cell.length_a   1.000
_cell.length_b   1.000
_cell.length_c   1.000
_cell.angle_alpha   90.00
_cell.angle_beta   90.00
_cell.angle_gamma   90.00
#
_symmetry.space_group_name_H-M   'P 1'
#
loop_
_entity.id
_entity.type
_entity.pdbx_description
1 polymer ?
#
loop_
_entity_poly.entity_id
_entity_poly.type
_entity_poly.pdbx_seq_one_letter_code
_entity_poly.pdbx_strand_id
1 'polypeptide(L)'
;PCIGPKSYEVGADFRTSFMEAGSGNSRFFEDGIAKGKYQFDLPSYVRHRLSECGVGSIEVLGLDTYADGNKFFSYRLTTHRKEPDYGRQLSTIVLENT
;
A
#
# COMPACT_ATOMS: atom_id res chain seq x y z
N PRO A 1 -5.57 -3.74 -6.60
CA PRO A 1 -4.41 -2.87 -6.88
C PRO A 1 -4.25 -1.85 -5.74
N CYS A 2 -3.02 -1.59 -5.30
CA CYS A 2 -2.71 -0.56 -4.31
C CYS A 2 -1.32 0.01 -4.59
N ILE A 3 -0.91 1.05 -3.86
CA ILE A 3 0.46 1.59 -4.01
C ILE A 3 1.47 0.54 -3.51
N GLY A 4 2.49 0.28 -4.31
CA GLY A 4 3.52 -0.73 -4.03
C GLY A 4 4.65 -0.21 -3.14
N PRO A 5 5.49 -1.12 -2.59
CA PRO A 5 6.58 -0.77 -1.67
C PRO A 5 7.60 0.18 -2.29
N LYS A 6 7.87 0.08 -3.60
CA LYS A 6 8.80 0.98 -4.29
C LYS A 6 8.27 2.41 -4.45
N SER A 7 6.95 2.59 -4.29
CA SER A 7 6.25 3.84 -4.55
C SER A 7 5.73 4.51 -3.28
N TYR A 8 5.63 3.77 -2.17
CA TYR A 8 5.00 4.24 -0.95
C TYR A 8 6.00 4.75 0.09
N GLU A 9 6.62 5.88 -0.24
CA GLU A 9 7.49 6.57 0.71
C GLU A 9 6.67 7.30 1.78
N VAL A 10 7.07 7.17 3.05
CA VAL A 10 6.41 7.71 4.24
C VAL A 10 7.42 8.36 5.20
N GLY A 11 6.91 9.19 6.12
CA GLY A 11 7.73 9.86 7.14
C GLY A 11 8.05 8.98 8.34
N ALA A 12 8.99 9.44 9.16
CA ALA A 12 9.37 8.78 10.41
C ALA A 12 8.20 8.60 11.37
N ASP A 13 7.34 9.61 11.54
CA ASP A 13 6.19 9.53 12.44
C ASP A 13 5.23 8.39 12.06
N PHE A 14 5.04 8.16 10.76
CA PHE A 14 4.24 7.04 10.26
C PHE A 14 4.90 5.69 10.60
N ARG A 15 6.22 5.56 10.44
CA ARG A 15 6.93 4.33 10.81
C ARG A 15 6.87 4.09 12.32
N THR A 16 7.06 5.14 13.12
CA THR A 16 7.07 5.06 14.59
C THR A 16 5.75 4.51 15.12
N SER A 17 4.60 5.01 14.64
CA SER A 17 3.30 4.51 15.09
C SER A 17 3.09 3.01 14.79
N PHE A 18 3.64 2.51 13.68
CA PHE A 18 3.62 1.08 13.38
C PHE A 18 4.56 0.27 14.29
N MET A 19 5.71 0.82 14.68
CA MET A 19 6.61 0.15 15.63
C MET A 19 5.98 0.07 17.02
N GLU A 20 5.29 1.12 17.46
CA GLU A 20 4.57 1.18 18.73
C GLU A 20 3.41 0.17 18.77
N ALA A 21 2.71 -0.02 17.64
CA ALA A 21 1.66 -1.04 17.53
C ALA A 21 2.21 -2.48 17.55
N GLY A 22 3.52 -2.67 17.30
CA GLY A 22 4.18 -3.96 17.39
C GLY A 22 5.53 -3.98 16.67
N SER A 23 6.59 -4.35 17.38
CA SER A 23 7.97 -4.35 16.86
C SER A 23 8.17 -5.24 15.63
N GLY A 24 7.34 -6.29 15.48
CA GLY A 24 7.30 -7.14 14.30
C GLY A 24 7.00 -6.38 13.01
N ASN A 25 6.34 -5.21 13.07
CA ASN A 25 6.01 -4.41 11.89
C ASN A 25 7.25 -3.83 11.20
N SER A 26 8.41 -3.82 11.86
CA SER A 26 9.68 -3.35 11.27
C SER A 26 10.00 -3.99 9.92
N ARG A 27 9.60 -5.25 9.72
CA ARG A 27 9.80 -6.00 8.47
C ARG A 27 9.03 -5.47 7.25
N PHE A 28 8.08 -4.54 7.44
CA PHE A 28 7.32 -3.93 6.35
C PHE A 28 7.88 -2.57 5.93
N PHE A 29 9.05 -2.20 6.46
CA PHE A 29 9.70 -0.94 6.16
C PHE A 29 11.11 -1.19 5.62
N GLU A 30 11.46 -0.45 4.57
CA GLU A 30 12.82 -0.31 4.07
C GLU A 30 13.24 1.17 4.11
N ASP A 31 14.52 1.44 3.93
CA ASP A 31 15.02 2.81 3.83
C ASP A 31 14.40 3.53 2.63
N GLY A 32 14.00 4.79 2.84
CA GLY A 32 13.44 5.66 1.81
C GLY A 32 14.49 6.12 0.80
N ILE A 33 14.00 6.69 -0.31
CA ILE A 33 14.83 7.40 -1.28
C ILE A 33 15.37 8.68 -0.65
N ALA A 34 14.52 9.40 0.08
CA ALA A 34 14.91 10.59 0.81
C ALA A 34 15.41 10.24 2.22
N LYS A 35 16.46 10.95 2.67
CA LYS A 35 17.02 10.78 4.01
C LYS A 35 15.95 11.01 5.08
N GLY A 36 15.82 10.06 6.01
CA GLY A 36 14.83 10.12 7.09
C GLY A 36 13.40 9.75 6.65
N LYS A 37 13.23 9.24 5.43
CA LYS A 37 12.00 8.61 4.95
C LYS A 37 12.18 7.10 4.89
N TYR A 38 11.05 6.41 4.71
CA TYR A 38 10.97 4.96 4.65
C TYR A 38 10.05 4.54 3.53
N GLN A 39 10.36 3.43 2.86
CA GLN A 39 9.42 2.74 1.98
C GLN A 39 8.55 1.81 2.81
N PHE A 40 7.23 1.84 2.59
CA PHE A 40 6.28 0.99 3.32
C PHE A 40 5.65 -0.05 2.39
N ASP A 41 5.78 -1.33 2.74
CA ASP A 41 5.15 -2.43 2.02
C ASP A 41 3.71 -2.67 2.52
N LEU A 42 2.81 -1.81 2.04
CA LEU A 42 1.37 -1.92 2.31
C LEU A 42 0.78 -3.30 1.88
N PRO A 43 1.06 -3.85 0.68
CA PRO A 43 0.56 -5.16 0.30
C PRO A 43 0.95 -6.27 1.29
N SER A 44 2.23 -6.34 1.69
CA SER A 44 2.71 -7.36 2.63
C SER A 44 2.16 -7.15 4.04
N TYR A 45 2.03 -5.90 4.49
CA TYR A 45 1.38 -5.58 5.76
C TYR A 45 -0.06 -6.08 5.79
N VAL A 46 -0.88 -5.77 4.77
CA VAL A 46 -2.28 -6.22 4.70
C VAL A 46 -2.36 -7.75 4.62
N ARG A 47 -1.51 -8.40 3.82
CA ARG A 47 -1.42 -9.87 3.78
C ARG A 47 -1.19 -10.46 5.17
N HIS A 48 -0.24 -9.89 5.92
CA HIS A 48 0.03 -10.36 7.28
C HIS A 48 -1.17 -10.16 8.20
N ARG A 49 -1.83 -9.00 8.17
CA ARG A 49 -3.02 -8.73 8.99
C ARG A 49 -4.15 -9.71 8.68
N LEU A 50 -4.40 -10.02 7.41
CA LEU A 50 -5.38 -11.03 7.01
C LEU A 50 -5.00 -12.43 7.52
N SER A 51 -3.70 -12.78 7.47
CA SER A 51 -3.20 -14.04 8.00
C SER A 51 -3.39 -14.15 9.52
N GLU A 52 -3.18 -13.07 10.27
CA GLU A 52 -3.44 -13.05 11.72
C GLU A 52 -4.93 -13.19 12.05
N CYS A 53 -5.81 -12.77 11.14
CA CYS A 53 -7.26 -13.01 11.25
C CYS A 53 -7.67 -14.44 10.87
N GLY A 54 -6.74 -15.33 10.52
CA GLY A 54 -7.03 -16.73 10.18
C GLY A 54 -7.58 -16.94 8.76
N VAL A 55 -7.41 -15.97 7.85
CA VAL A 55 -7.81 -16.15 6.44
C VAL A 55 -6.92 -17.22 5.79
N GLY A 56 -7.55 -18.29 5.29
CA GLY A 56 -6.85 -19.49 4.82
C GLY A 56 -6.10 -19.34 3.49
N SER A 57 -6.62 -18.55 2.55
CA SER A 57 -5.97 -18.27 1.26
C SER A 57 -5.93 -16.77 0.99
N ILE A 58 -4.74 -16.27 0.71
CA ILE A 58 -4.49 -14.85 0.46
C ILE A 58 -3.56 -14.74 -0.75
N GLU A 59 -4.02 -14.01 -1.75
CA GLU A 59 -3.23 -13.65 -2.92
C GLU A 59 -3.00 -12.13 -2.95
N VAL A 60 -1.77 -11.73 -3.29
CA VAL A 60 -1.41 -10.33 -3.50
C VAL A 60 -1.20 -10.14 -4.99
N LEU A 61 -2.02 -9.28 -5.61
CA LEU A 61 -2.01 -9.08 -7.07
C LEU A 61 -0.68 -8.52 -7.61
N GLY A 62 0.14 -7.88 -6.76
CA GLY A 62 1.42 -7.29 -7.17
C GLY A 62 1.31 -6.08 -8.11
N LEU A 63 0.13 -5.46 -8.20
CA LEU A 63 -0.16 -4.32 -9.09
C LEU A 63 -0.01 -2.99 -8.35
N ASP A 64 1.00 -2.20 -8.72
CA ASP A 64 1.33 -0.90 -8.13
C ASP A 64 0.59 0.24 -8.86
N THR A 65 -0.34 0.90 -8.17
CA THR A 65 -1.13 1.98 -8.77
C THR A 65 -0.30 3.20 -9.15
N TYR A 66 0.84 3.46 -8.50
CA TYR A 66 1.72 4.57 -8.85
C TYR A 66 2.54 4.28 -10.10
N ALA A 67 3.11 3.07 -10.20
CA ALA A 67 3.96 2.68 -11.32
C ALA A 67 3.15 2.49 -12.62
N ASP A 68 1.95 1.90 -12.51
CA ASP A 68 1.09 1.58 -13.65
C ASP A 68 0.03 2.67 -13.91
N GLY A 69 0.45 3.93 -14.02
CA GLY A 69 -0.45 5.09 -14.16
C GLY A 69 -1.35 5.10 -15.41
N ASN A 70 -1.07 4.26 -16.41
CA ASN A 70 -1.93 4.06 -17.59
C ASN A 70 -3.14 3.14 -17.30
N LYS A 71 -3.08 2.33 -16.23
CA LYS A 71 -4.11 1.36 -15.85
C LYS A 71 -4.86 1.79 -14.59
N PHE A 72 -4.22 2.57 -13.73
CA PHE A 72 -4.73 2.93 -12.42
C PHE A 72 -4.58 4.43 -12.17
N PHE A 73 -5.62 5.03 -11.59
CA PHE A 73 -5.48 6.28 -10.85
C PHE A 73 -4.60 6.07 -9.61
N SER A 74 -3.80 7.08 -9.28
CA SER A 74 -2.95 7.09 -8.09
C SER A 74 -2.90 8.48 -7.50
N TYR A 75 -3.39 8.61 -6.27
CA TYR A 75 -3.31 9.86 -5.52
C TYR A 75 -1.86 10.35 -5.40
N ARG A 76 -0.92 9.44 -5.07
CA ARG A 76 0.51 9.78 -4.91
C ARG A 76 1.11 10.32 -6.21
N LEU A 77 0.80 9.69 -7.35
CA LEU A 77 1.29 10.14 -8.65
C LEU A 77 0.73 11.52 -8.99
N THR A 78 -0.56 11.71 -8.79
CA THR A 78 -1.28 12.98 -8.98
C THR A 78 -0.65 14.10 -8.14
N THR A 79 -0.36 13.83 -6.86
CA THR A 79 0.34 14.78 -5.97
C THR A 79 1.72 15.14 -6.51
N HIS A 80 2.54 14.16 -6.93
CA HIS A 80 3.87 14.42 -7.49
C HIS A 80 3.82 15.22 -8.79
N ARG A 81 2.78 15.03 -9.60
CA ARG A 81 2.54 15.77 -10.84
C ARG A 81 1.84 17.12 -10.64
N LYS A 82 1.41 17.44 -9.41
CA LYS A 82 0.65 18.66 -9.06
C LYS A 82 -0.66 18.78 -9.87
N GLU A 83 -1.26 17.65 -10.18
CA GLU A 83 -2.57 17.60 -10.84
C GLU A 83 -3.67 17.92 -9.81
N PRO A 84 -4.74 18.65 -10.21
CA PRO A 84 -5.72 19.18 -9.27
C PRO A 84 -6.69 18.14 -8.70
N ASP A 85 -6.90 17.02 -9.43
CA ASP A 85 -7.74 15.91 -8.99
C ASP A 85 -7.30 14.61 -9.66
N TYR A 86 -7.84 13.48 -9.21
CA TYR A 86 -7.59 12.14 -9.73
C TYR A 86 -8.88 11.33 -9.76
N GLY A 87 -8.98 10.38 -10.68
CA GLY A 87 -10.07 9.40 -10.67
C GLY A 87 -9.99 8.44 -9.49
N ARG A 88 -11.04 7.64 -9.27
CA ARG A 88 -11.08 6.64 -8.19
C ARG A 88 -11.48 5.29 -8.77
N GLN A 89 -10.81 4.23 -8.35
CA GLN A 89 -11.20 2.86 -8.68
C GLN A 89 -12.25 2.35 -7.71
N LEU A 90 -12.93 1.29 -8.13
CA LEU A 90 -13.83 0.51 -7.30
C LEU A 90 -13.38 -0.96 -7.33
N SER A 91 -13.35 -1.60 -6.16
CA SER A 91 -13.21 -3.04 -6.01
C SER A 91 -14.51 -3.58 -5.46
N THR A 92 -15.21 -4.46 -6.19
CA THR A 92 -16.51 -5.00 -5.79
C THR A 92 -16.49 -6.52 -5.78
N ILE A 93 -17.30 -7.11 -4.90
CA ILE A 93 -17.61 -8.54 -4.88
C ILE A 93 -19.12 -8.70 -4.64
N VAL A 94 -19.73 -9.66 -5.31
CA VAL A 94 -21.17 -9.97 -5.18
C VAL A 94 -21.37 -11.49 -5.26
N LEU A 95 -22.40 -11.99 -4.60
CA LEU A 95 -22.90 -13.35 -4.81
C LEU A 95 -23.97 -13.28 -5.91
N GLU A 96 -23.78 -14.04 -6.97
CA GLU A 96 -24.80 -14.18 -8.02
C GLU A 96 -25.75 -15.31 -7.65
N ASN A 97 -27.06 -15.07 -7.81
CA ASN A 97 -28.06 -16.11 -7.69
C ASN A 97 -28.13 -16.84 -9.05
N THR A 98 -27.42 -17.95 -9.17
CA THR A 98 -27.67 -18.97 -10.21
C THR A 98 -28.77 -19.92 -9.78
#